data_AF-A0A543CHU0-F1
#
_entry.id   AF-A0A543CHU0-F1
#
_cell.length_a   1.000
_cell.length_b   1.000
_cell.length_c   1.000
_cell.angle_alpha   90.00
_cell.angle_beta   90.00
_cell.angle_gamma   90.00
#
_symmetry.space_group_name_H-M   'P 1'
#
loop_
_entity.id
_entity.type
_entity.pdbx_description
1 polymer ?
#
loop_
_entity_poly.entity_id
_entity_poly.type
_entity_poly.pdbx_seq_one_letter_code
_entity_poly.pdbx_strand_id
1 'polypeptide(L)'
;MSTETTWSHAVQQITGQLTTLRESLQDAPIDQRLNALALLHRSFSEVHDLAQHEAIAAARAGGWSLRRIATALNCSHEQVRLMIN
;
A
#
# COMPACT_ATOMS: atom_id res chain seq x y z
N MET A 1 12.48 15.94 -20.14
CA MET A 1 11.40 16.34 -19.23
C MET A 1 10.75 15.06 -18.75
N SER A 2 11.03 14.65 -17.52
CA SER A 2 10.56 13.38 -16.96
C SER A 2 9.08 13.53 -16.61
N THR A 3 8.21 12.75 -17.26
CA THR A 3 6.83 12.56 -16.80
C THR A 3 6.88 11.88 -15.45
N GLU A 4 6.89 12.65 -14.36
CA GLU A 4 6.51 12.12 -13.05
C GLU A 4 5.13 11.51 -13.23
N THR A 5 5.10 10.19 -13.23
CA THR A 5 3.84 9.44 -13.38
C THR A 5 2.87 9.88 -12.29
N THR A 6 1.56 9.89 -12.57
CA THR A 6 0.51 10.14 -11.57
C THR A 6 0.73 9.33 -10.28
N TRP A 7 1.32 8.14 -10.43
CA TRP A 7 1.79 7.29 -9.33
C TRP A 7 2.91 7.93 -8.49
N SER A 8 4.00 8.41 -9.12
CA SER A 8 5.10 9.08 -8.42
C SER A 8 4.62 10.27 -7.59
N HIS A 9 3.72 11.09 -8.14
CA HIS A 9 3.14 12.22 -7.43
C HIS A 9 2.25 11.77 -6.25
N ALA A 10 1.41 10.75 -6.45
CA ALA A 10 0.59 10.20 -5.37
C ALA A 10 1.46 9.63 -4.22
N VAL A 11 2.55 8.92 -4.55
CA VAL A 11 3.50 8.39 -3.56
C VAL A 11 4.18 9.52 -2.78
N GLN A 12 4.59 10.60 -3.46
CA GLN A 12 5.18 11.77 -2.82
C GLN A 12 4.17 12.46 -1.89
N GLN A 13 2.91 12.60 -2.29
CA GLN A 13 1.86 13.20 -1.46
C GLN A 13 1.60 12.38 -0.19
N ILE A 14 1.47 11.05 -0.31
CA ILE A 14 1.31 10.16 0.85
C ILE A 14 2.51 10.27 1.79
N THR A 15 3.73 10.28 1.23
CA THR A 15 4.97 10.42 2.01
C THR A 15 5.00 11.74 2.78
N GLY A 16 4.58 12.84 2.13
CA GLY A 16 4.45 14.15 2.77
C GLY A 16 3.47 14.14 3.94
N GLN A 17 2.26 13.58 3.72
CA GLN A 17 1.23 13.46 4.76
C GLN A 17 1.71 12.63 5.96
N LEU A 18 2.39 11.50 5.73
CA LEU A 18 2.95 10.67 6.79
C LEU A 18 4.06 11.38 7.57
N THR A 19 4.87 12.20 6.88
CA THR A 19 5.92 13.00 7.52
C THR A 19 5.31 14.06 8.43
N THR A 20 4.31 14.81 7.96
CA THR A 20 3.58 15.79 8.77
C THR A 20 2.89 15.14 9.97
N LEU A 21 2.28 13.95 9.79
CA LEU A 21 1.69 13.20 10.89
C LEU A 21 2.75 12.85 11.94
N ARG A 22 3.91 12.32 11.52
CA ARG A 22 5.02 12.01 12.44
C ARG A 22 5.48 13.22 13.24
N GLU A 23 5.64 14.37 12.59
CA GLU A 23 6.04 15.62 13.24
C GLU A 23 4.99 16.05 14.27
N SER A 24 3.70 16.00 13.91
CA SER A 24 2.62 16.36 14.84
C SER A 24 2.52 15.45 16.07
N LEU A 25 2.93 14.18 15.92
CA LEU A 25 2.91 13.19 17.00
C LEU A 25 4.15 13.26 17.89
N GLN A 26 5.22 13.95 17.48
CA GLN A 26 6.47 14.01 18.24
C GLN A 26 6.27 14.62 19.63
N ASP A 27 5.42 15.64 19.73
CA ASP A 27 5.13 16.36 20.97
C ASP A 27 3.84 15.87 21.66
N ALA A 28 3.18 14.84 21.10
CA ALA A 28 1.92 14.32 21.63
C ALA A 28 2.13 13.41 22.87
N PRO A 29 1.13 13.31 23.77
CA PRO A 29 1.09 12.31 24.83
C PRO A 29 1.29 10.87 24.33
N ILE A 30 1.83 9.99 25.19
CA ILE A 30 2.23 8.63 24.78
C ILE A 30 1.04 7.76 24.32
N ASP A 31 -0.10 7.90 24.97
CA ASP A 31 -1.36 7.24 24.62
C ASP A 31 -1.87 7.68 23.23
N GLN A 32 -1.76 8.97 22.91
CA GLN A 32 -2.14 9.50 21.60
C GLN A 32 -1.20 8.98 20.50
N ARG A 33 0.11 8.91 20.76
CA ARG A 33 1.09 8.32 19.84
C ARG A 33 0.78 6.85 19.55
N LEU A 34 0.48 6.06 20.57
CA LEU A 34 0.15 4.65 20.42
C LEU A 34 -1.15 4.45 19.63
N ASN A 35 -2.19 5.23 19.94
CA ASN A 35 -3.46 5.19 19.20
C ASN A 35 -3.27 5.58 17.73
N ALA A 36 -2.49 6.62 17.46
CA ALA A 36 -2.21 7.05 16.09
C ALA A 36 -1.41 6.00 15.30
N LEU A 37 -0.44 5.32 15.92
CA LEU A 37 0.27 4.21 15.29
C LEU A 37 -0.66 3.03 14.98
N ALA A 38 -1.55 2.67 15.90
CA ALA A 38 -2.51 1.60 15.68
C ALA A 38 -3.48 1.92 14.53
N LEU A 39 -3.97 3.16 14.48
CA LEU A 39 -4.82 3.65 13.41
C LEU A 39 -4.08 3.66 12.07
N LEU A 40 -2.86 4.19 12.05
CA LEU A 40 -2.03 4.25 10.84
C LEU A 40 -1.76 2.84 10.29
N HIS A 41 -1.41 1.90 11.16
CA HIS A 41 -1.17 0.52 10.75
C HIS A 41 -2.42 -0.12 10.15
N ARG A 42 -3.58 0.03 10.82
CA ARG A 42 -4.85 -0.50 10.32
C ARG A 42 -5.21 0.12 8.97
N SER A 43 -5.22 1.44 8.86
CA SER A 43 -5.60 2.14 7.63
C SER A 43 -4.64 1.84 6.49
N PHE A 44 -3.33 1.74 6.77
CA PHE A 44 -2.36 1.33 5.75
C PHE A 44 -2.62 -0.10 5.27
N SER A 45 -2.87 -1.04 6.18
CA SER A 45 -3.20 -2.42 5.81
C SER A 45 -4.45 -2.49 4.94
N GLU A 46 -5.53 -1.81 5.32
CA GLU A 46 -6.78 -1.78 4.55
C GLU A 46 -6.57 -1.22 3.13
N VAL A 47 -5.87 -0.10 3.00
CA VAL A 47 -5.57 0.51 1.70
C VAL A 47 -4.64 -0.36 0.87
N HIS A 48 -3.62 -0.95 1.50
CA HIS A 48 -2.67 -1.85 0.85
C HIS A 48 -3.39 -3.08 0.29
N ASP A 49 -4.23 -3.73 1.09
CA ASP A 49 -4.95 -4.95 0.69
C ASP A 49 -5.93 -4.69 -0.45
N LEU A 50 -6.59 -3.52 -0.44
CA LEU A 50 -7.45 -3.08 -1.54
C LEU A 50 -6.65 -2.83 -2.82
N ALA A 51 -5.59 -2.01 -2.74
CA ALA A 51 -4.76 -1.69 -3.90
C ALA A 51 -4.09 -2.93 -4.49
N GLN A 52 -3.66 -3.86 -3.64
CA GLN A 52 -3.10 -5.14 -4.06
C GLN A 52 -4.14 -5.99 -4.80
N HIS A 53 -5.38 -6.10 -4.28
CA HIS A 53 -6.46 -6.79 -4.99
C HIS A 53 -6.74 -6.18 -6.36
N GLU A 54 -6.86 -4.86 -6.44
CA GLU A 54 -7.11 -4.15 -7.71
C GLU A 54 -5.98 -4.38 -8.72
N ALA A 55 -4.73 -4.30 -8.27
CA ALA A 55 -3.56 -4.55 -9.11
C ALA A 55 -3.52 -6.00 -9.63
N ILE A 56 -3.83 -6.98 -8.77
CA ILE A 56 -3.91 -8.39 -9.16
C ILE A 56 -5.04 -8.58 -10.18
N ALA A 57 -6.23 -8.02 -9.93
CA ALA A 57 -7.37 -8.11 -10.84
C ALA A 57 -7.06 -7.49 -12.21
N ALA A 58 -6.46 -6.30 -12.25
CA ALA A 58 -6.02 -5.64 -13.47
C ALA A 58 -4.97 -6.47 -14.23
N ALA A 59 -3.98 -7.04 -13.54
CA ALA A 59 -2.98 -7.91 -14.15
C ALA A 59 -3.62 -9.19 -14.75
N ARG A 60 -4.61 -9.77 -14.06
CA ARG A 60 -5.38 -10.91 -14.58
C ARG A 60 -6.18 -10.54 -15.82
N ALA A 61 -6.87 -9.41 -15.81
CA ALA A 61 -7.59 -8.88 -16.97
C ALA A 61 -6.65 -8.61 -18.16
N GLY A 62 -5.41 -8.17 -17.89
CA GLY A 62 -4.33 -8.02 -18.86
C GLY A 62 -3.66 -9.32 -19.30
N GLY A 63 -4.17 -10.49 -18.89
CA GLY A 63 -3.68 -11.80 -19.32
C GLY A 63 -2.44 -12.31 -18.59
N TRP A 64 -2.03 -11.70 -17.47
CA TRP A 64 -0.88 -12.19 -16.72
C TRP A 64 -1.19 -13.53 -16.04
N SER A 65 -0.24 -14.46 -16.12
CA SER A 65 -0.30 -15.71 -15.36
C SER A 65 -0.10 -15.44 -13.87
N LEU A 66 -0.73 -16.24 -13.02
CA LEU A 66 -0.63 -16.09 -11.58
C LEU A 66 0.81 -16.22 -11.07
N ARG A 67 1.64 -17.07 -11.70
CA ARG A 67 3.07 -17.17 -11.40
C ARG A 67 3.82 -15.86 -11.68
N ARG A 68 3.50 -15.18 -12.78
CA ARG A 68 4.13 -13.89 -13.14
C ARG A 68 3.74 -12.79 -12.14
N ILE A 69 2.48 -12.78 -11.72
CA ILE A 69 1.98 -11.86 -10.67
C ILE A 69 2.69 -12.15 -9.34
N ALA A 70 2.80 -13.42 -8.95
CA ALA A 70 3.47 -13.84 -7.72
C ALA A 70 4.95 -13.40 -7.70
N THR A 71 5.67 -13.55 -8.81
CA THR A 71 7.04 -13.04 -8.96
C THR A 71 7.10 -11.53 -8.79
N ALA A 72 6.16 -10.77 -9.38
CA ALA A 72 6.15 -9.31 -9.26
C ALA A 72 5.84 -8.82 -7.84
N LEU A 73 5.00 -9.55 -7.09
CA LEU A 73 4.65 -9.26 -5.70
C LEU A 73 5.61 -9.90 -4.68
N ASN A 74 6.65 -10.60 -5.15
CA ASN A 74 7.59 -11.37 -4.32
C ASN A 74 6.88 -12.32 -3.32
N CYS A 75 5.84 -13.03 -3.79
CA CYS A 75 5.08 -13.99 -3.00
C CYS A 75 4.90 -15.32 -3.75
N SER A 76 4.29 -16.31 -3.11
CA SER A 76 3.98 -17.59 -3.72
C SER A 76 2.74 -17.50 -4.61
N HIS A 77 2.68 -18.37 -5.63
CA HIS A 77 1.50 -18.52 -6.48
C HIS A 77 0.24 -18.88 -5.65
N GLU A 78 0.39 -19.69 -4.60
CA GLU A 78 -0.74 -20.05 -3.73
C GLU A 78 -1.28 -18.83 -2.98
N GLN A 79 -0.40 -17.92 -2.51
CA GLN A 79 -0.84 -16.66 -1.89
C GLN A 79 -1.64 -15.80 -2.87
N VAL A 80 -1.18 -15.67 -4.13
CA VAL A 80 -1.94 -14.94 -5.16
C VAL A 80 -3.29 -15.60 -5.43
N ARG A 81 -3.37 -16.94 -5.40
CA ARG A 81 -4.63 -17.67 -5.56
C ARG A 81 -5.62 -17.37 -4.44
N LEU A 82 -5.15 -17.37 -3.19
CA LEU A 82 -5.96 -17.02 -2.01
C LEU A 82 -6.41 -15.56 -1.99
N MET A 83 -5.67 -14.66 -2.66
CA MET A 83 -6.01 -13.24 -2.81
C MET A 83 -6.98 -12.95 -3.96
N ILE A 84 -7.40 -13.95 -4.75
CA ILE A 84 -8.34 -13.77 -5.86
C ILE A 84 -9.68 -14.48 -5.57
N ASN A 85 -9.66 -15.48 -4.69
CA ASN A 85 -10.83 -16.25 -4.27
C ASN A 85 -11.54 -15.60 -3.09
#